data_AF-A0A957ZTB6-F1
#
_entry.id   AF-A0A957ZTB6-F1
#
_cell.length_a   1.000
_cell.length_b   1.000
_cell.length_c   1.000
_cell.angle_alpha   90.00
_cell.angle_beta   90.00
_cell.angle_gamma   90.00
#
_symmetry.space_group_name_H-M   'P 1'
#
loop_
_entity.id
_entity.type
_entity.pdbx_description
1 polymer ?
#
loop_
_entity_poly.entity_id
_entity_poly.type
_entity_poly.pdbx_seq_one_letter_code
_entity_poly.pdbx_strand_id
1 'polypeptide(L)'
;MTPWLIGAGVLFVLLIVFAVFMNSRSSAVNVAERNVDAAWLQRTTLGNPDATVTVQAWEDFLCPACQQWTSTIEPRLEEEYVNTGLVKLEYHQFPLNIHAPGAQMSAMAAECAADQGAFWIYHDRLFQEAARSGQAGTTLDRLVSY
;
A
#
# COMPACT_ATOMS: atom_id res chain seq x y z
N MET A 1 38.78 -30.97 -46.51
CA MET A 1 37.99 -30.35 -45.41
C MET A 1 37.36 -29.09 -45.97
N THR A 2 36.04 -29.02 -46.08
CA THR A 2 35.32 -27.99 -46.87
C THR A 2 35.09 -26.71 -46.05
N PRO A 3 35.81 -25.61 -46.31
CA PRO A 3 35.74 -24.37 -45.51
C PRO A 3 34.33 -23.72 -45.51
N TRP A 4 33.49 -24.09 -46.46
CA TRP A 4 32.10 -23.61 -46.56
C TRP A 4 31.19 -24.06 -45.42
N LEU A 5 31.42 -25.25 -44.85
CA LEU A 5 30.62 -25.74 -43.72
C LEU A 5 30.88 -24.95 -42.42
N ILE A 6 32.12 -24.49 -42.24
CA ILE A 6 32.50 -23.64 -41.10
C ILE A 6 31.86 -22.26 -41.24
N GLY A 7 31.88 -21.69 -42.46
CA GLY A 7 31.24 -20.41 -42.75
C GLY A 7 29.72 -20.41 -42.53
N ALA A 8 29.03 -21.47 -42.98
CA ALA A 8 27.59 -21.61 -42.79
C ALA A 8 27.19 -21.75 -41.31
N GLY A 9 27.98 -22.50 -40.53
CA GLY A 9 27.74 -22.66 -39.08
C GLY A 9 27.88 -21.36 -38.30
N VAL A 10 28.94 -20.59 -38.59
CA VAL A 10 29.17 -19.27 -37.95
C VAL A 10 28.01 -18.32 -38.25
N LEU A 11 27.55 -18.28 -39.50
CA LEU A 11 26.45 -17.39 -39.91
C LEU A 11 25.14 -17.75 -39.21
N PHE A 12 24.85 -19.04 -39.03
CA PHE A 12 23.67 -19.51 -38.33
C PHE A 12 23.69 -19.14 -36.83
N VAL A 13 24.84 -19.29 -36.17
CA VAL A 13 25.01 -18.87 -34.77
C VAL A 13 24.83 -17.37 -34.62
N LEU A 14 25.43 -16.57 -35.53
CA LEU A 14 25.26 -15.12 -35.54
C LEU A 14 23.80 -14.70 -35.74
N LEU A 15 23.06 -15.38 -36.62
CA LEU A 15 21.63 -15.13 -36.84
C LEU A 15 20.79 -15.48 -35.61
N ILE A 16 21.08 -16.58 -34.91
CA ILE A 16 20.41 -16.93 -33.66
C ILE A 16 20.71 -15.89 -32.57
N VAL A 17 21.97 -15.52 -32.39
CA VAL A 17 22.36 -14.50 -31.39
C VAL A 17 21.71 -13.15 -31.71
N PHE A 18 21.66 -12.77 -32.98
CA PHE A 18 20.99 -11.55 -33.43
C PHE A 18 19.48 -11.61 -33.21
N ALA A 19 18.83 -12.74 -33.52
CA ALA A 19 17.40 -12.94 -33.27
C ALA A 19 17.07 -12.91 -31.77
N VAL A 20 17.87 -13.57 -30.93
CA VAL A 20 17.73 -13.54 -29.47
C VAL A 20 17.94 -12.12 -28.94
N PHE A 21 18.95 -11.40 -29.44
CA PHE A 21 19.23 -10.02 -29.04
C PHE A 21 18.14 -9.03 -29.48
N MET A 22 17.54 -9.23 -30.66
CA MET A 22 16.39 -8.44 -31.10
C MET A 22 15.14 -8.78 -30.28
N ASN A 23 14.90 -10.05 -29.97
CA ASN A 23 13.79 -10.48 -29.12
C ASN A 23 13.96 -10.04 -27.65
N SER A 24 15.20 -9.86 -27.18
CA SER A 24 15.49 -9.39 -25.82
C SER A 24 15.41 -7.87 -25.65
N ARG A 25 15.15 -7.10 -26.72
CA ARG A 25 14.86 -5.68 -26.60
C ARG A 25 13.41 -5.50 -26.13
N SER A 26 13.19 -5.76 -24.85
CA SER A 26 11.95 -5.38 -24.17
C SER A 26 11.74 -3.87 -24.39
N SER A 27 10.60 -3.51 -24.98
CA SER A 27 10.19 -2.10 -25.04
C SER A 27 9.98 -1.64 -23.61
N ALA A 28 10.88 -0.80 -23.10
CA ALA A 28 10.66 -0.15 -21.81
C ALA A 28 9.40 0.72 -21.95
N VAL A 29 8.34 0.38 -21.22
CA VAL A 29 7.17 1.23 -21.12
C VAL A 29 7.59 2.46 -20.32
N ASN A 30 7.70 3.61 -21.00
CA ASN A 30 7.93 4.88 -20.32
C ASN A 30 6.63 5.29 -19.61
N VAL A 31 6.54 5.00 -18.32
CA VAL A 31 5.48 5.52 -17.46
C VAL A 31 5.90 6.92 -17.02
N ALA A 32 5.13 7.93 -17.44
CA ALA A 32 5.35 9.30 -16.98
C ALA A 32 5.21 9.37 -15.46
N GLU A 33 6.09 10.12 -14.82
CA GLU A 33 6.05 10.36 -13.37
C GLU A 33 4.70 11.02 -13.01
N ARG A 34 3.98 10.42 -12.06
CA ARG A 34 2.68 10.96 -11.63
C ARG A 34 2.93 12.09 -10.64
N ASN A 35 2.48 13.30 -10.99
CA ASN A 35 2.37 14.40 -10.04
C ASN A 35 1.11 14.20 -9.18
N VAL A 36 1.27 13.51 -8.05
CA VAL A 36 0.19 13.31 -7.07
C VAL A 36 0.28 14.43 -6.04
N ASP A 37 -0.83 15.13 -5.81
CA ASP A 37 -0.90 16.18 -4.81
C ASP A 37 -0.57 15.62 -3.41
N ALA A 38 0.30 16.31 -2.66
CA ALA A 38 0.64 15.97 -1.29
C ALA A 38 -0.61 15.96 -0.37
N ALA A 39 -1.66 16.72 -0.72
CA ALA A 39 -2.96 16.68 -0.07
C ALA A 39 -3.57 15.27 -0.04
N TRP A 40 -3.21 14.40 -0.99
CA TRP A 40 -3.73 13.04 -1.02
C TRP A 40 -3.26 12.20 0.18
N LEU A 41 -2.01 12.38 0.62
CA LEU A 41 -1.46 11.74 1.82
C LEU A 41 -1.99 12.37 3.11
N GLN A 42 -2.30 13.67 3.08
CA GLN A 42 -2.79 14.39 4.25
C GLN A 42 -4.16 13.89 4.73
N ARG A 43 -4.98 13.25 3.88
CA ARG A 43 -6.28 12.68 4.26
C ARG A 43 -6.18 11.57 5.32
N THR A 44 -5.02 10.90 5.42
CA THR A 44 -4.75 9.81 6.37
C THR A 44 -3.57 10.11 7.30
N THR A 45 -3.19 11.39 7.40
CA THR A 45 -2.12 11.87 8.28
C THR A 45 -2.71 12.40 9.58
N LEU A 46 -2.02 12.19 10.70
CA LEU A 46 -2.30 12.81 11.99
C LEU A 46 -1.09 13.66 12.44
N GLY A 47 -1.38 14.80 13.07
CA GLY A 47 -0.38 15.73 13.58
C GLY A 47 0.05 16.82 12.60
N ASN A 48 1.19 17.44 12.87
CA ASN A 48 1.74 18.53 12.06
C ASN A 48 2.31 17.98 10.73
N PRO A 49 1.77 18.36 9.55
CA PRO A 49 2.26 17.86 8.26
C PRO A 49 3.74 18.20 7.98
N ASP A 50 4.26 19.24 8.65
CA ASP A 50 5.64 19.71 8.55
C ASP A 50 6.57 19.12 9.63
N ALA A 51 6.09 18.16 10.44
CA ALA A 51 6.93 17.48 11.42
C ALA A 51 8.14 16.80 10.74
N THR A 52 9.32 16.98 11.34
CA THR A 52 10.59 16.47 10.80
C THR A 52 10.63 14.94 10.74
N VAL A 53 9.94 14.26 11.66
CA VAL A 53 9.89 12.80 11.74
C VAL A 53 8.53 12.31 11.27
N THR A 54 8.54 11.32 10.38
CA THR A 54 7.35 10.64 9.88
C THR A 54 7.35 9.20 10.34
N VAL A 55 6.28 8.77 10.98
CA VAL A 55 5.99 7.36 11.26
C VAL A 55 4.93 6.90 10.27
N GLN A 56 5.21 5.84 9.52
CA GLN A 56 4.25 5.26 8.58
C GLN A 56 3.72 3.95 9.15
N ALA A 57 2.43 3.93 9.49
CA ALA A 57 1.73 2.75 9.95
C ALA A 57 1.11 2.03 8.73
N TRP A 58 1.58 0.82 8.45
CA TRP A 58 1.06 -0.02 7.37
C TRP A 58 0.22 -1.13 7.98
N GLU A 59 -1.11 -1.01 7.87
CA GLU A 59 -2.01 -1.78 8.71
C GLU A 59 -3.16 -2.46 7.97
N ASP A 60 -3.68 -3.50 8.61
CA ASP A 60 -4.86 -4.24 8.22
C ASP A 60 -5.82 -4.27 9.42
N PHE A 61 -7.04 -3.77 9.23
CA PHE A 61 -8.08 -3.71 10.26
C PHE A 61 -8.40 -5.09 10.90
N LEU A 62 -8.13 -6.18 10.20
CA LEU A 62 -8.36 -7.56 10.67
C LEU A 62 -7.12 -8.20 11.31
N CYS A 63 -5.95 -7.57 11.22
CA CYS A 63 -4.73 -8.12 11.79
C CYS A 63 -4.70 -7.97 13.32
N PRO A 64 -4.52 -9.07 14.08
CA PRO A 64 -4.44 -8.99 15.54
C PRO A 64 -3.28 -8.14 16.06
N ALA A 65 -2.15 -8.13 15.35
CA ALA A 65 -0.99 -7.31 15.73
C ALA A 65 -1.24 -5.82 15.49
N CYS A 66 -1.96 -5.46 14.41
CA CYS A 66 -2.42 -4.09 14.16
C CYS A 66 -3.38 -3.65 15.28
N GLN A 67 -4.40 -4.46 15.59
CA GLN A 67 -5.32 -4.18 16.71
C GLN A 67 -4.57 -3.95 18.04
N GLN A 68 -3.55 -4.74 18.34
CA GLN A 68 -2.72 -4.56 19.52
C GLN A 68 -1.94 -3.23 19.45
N TRP A 69 -1.36 -2.89 18.30
CA TRP A 69 -0.63 -1.64 18.12
C TRP A 69 -1.55 -0.42 18.27
N THR A 70 -2.68 -0.37 17.56
CA THR A 70 -3.69 0.69 17.61
C THR A 70 -4.25 0.89 19.02
N SER A 71 -4.43 -0.19 19.79
CA SER A 71 -4.98 -0.09 21.14
C SER A 71 -3.97 0.24 22.24
N THR A 72 -2.66 0.13 21.98
CA THR A 72 -1.64 0.27 23.05
C THR A 72 -0.46 1.18 22.73
N ILE A 73 0.03 1.18 21.49
CA ILE A 73 1.21 1.94 21.08
C ILE A 73 0.81 3.24 20.40
N GLU A 74 -0.15 3.20 19.47
CA GLU A 74 -0.62 4.39 18.74
C GLU A 74 -1.03 5.53 19.68
N PRO A 75 -1.87 5.32 20.73
CA PRO A 75 -2.31 6.43 21.58
C PRO A 75 -1.16 7.08 22.35
N ARG A 76 -0.13 6.31 22.70
CA ARG A 76 1.06 6.81 23.37
C ARG A 76 1.97 7.58 22.40
N LEU A 77 2.13 7.07 21.18
CA LEU A 77 2.84 7.79 20.12
C LEU A 77 2.17 9.13 19.85
N GLU A 78 0.83 9.14 19.81
CA GLU A 78 0.04 10.34 19.61
C GLU A 78 0.23 11.35 20.74
N GLU A 79 0.03 10.92 21.99
CA GLU A 79 0.14 11.78 23.16
C GLU A 79 1.55 12.36 23.32
N GLU A 80 2.58 11.52 23.23
CA GLU A 80 3.95 11.91 23.52
C GLU A 80 4.59 12.72 22.36
N TYR A 81 4.24 12.43 21.10
CA TYR A 81 4.99 12.96 19.94
C TYR A 81 4.14 13.62 18.85
N VAL A 82 2.94 13.11 18.54
CA VAL A 82 2.12 13.68 17.46
C VAL A 82 1.47 14.99 17.91
N ASN A 83 0.88 14.98 19.11
CA ASN A 83 0.23 16.15 19.70
C ASN A 83 1.20 17.29 20.05
N THR A 84 2.48 16.95 20.23
CA THR A 84 3.56 17.94 20.45
C THR A 84 4.13 18.51 19.15
N GLY A 85 3.70 17.99 17.99
CA GLY A 85 4.16 18.41 16.67
C GLY A 85 5.55 17.89 16.28
N LEU A 86 6.12 16.97 17.07
CA LEU A 86 7.44 16.38 16.82
C LEU A 86 7.40 15.29 15.73
N VAL A 87 6.28 14.57 15.66
CA VAL A 87 6.03 13.47 14.72
C VAL A 87 4.74 13.72 13.96
N LYS A 88 4.71 13.32 12.69
CA LYS A 88 3.47 13.03 11.98
C LYS A 88 3.31 11.53 11.78
N LEU A 89 2.09 11.06 11.96
CA LEU A 89 1.71 9.67 11.75
C LEU A 89 0.94 9.58 10.42
N GLU A 90 1.41 8.74 9.51
CA GLU A 90 0.75 8.47 8.22
C GLU A 90 0.22 7.04 8.24
N TYR A 91 -1.09 6.88 8.04
CA TYR A 91 -1.69 5.57 7.88
C TYR A 91 -1.69 5.14 6.40
N HIS A 92 -1.30 3.89 6.16
CA HIS A 92 -1.28 3.24 4.86
C HIS A 92 -2.01 1.90 4.91
N GLN A 93 -2.91 1.69 3.96
CA GLN A 93 -3.65 0.44 3.83
C GLN A 93 -2.70 -0.70 3.44
N PHE A 94 -2.68 -1.77 4.23
CA PHE A 94 -1.93 -3.00 3.95
C PHE A 94 -2.81 -4.25 4.11
N PRO A 95 -3.90 -4.38 3.33
CA PRO A 95 -4.85 -5.48 3.50
C PRO A 95 -4.21 -6.83 3.16
N LEU A 96 -4.11 -7.71 4.16
CA LEU A 96 -3.48 -9.02 4.00
C LEU A 96 -4.44 -9.98 3.29
N ASN A 97 -3.92 -10.73 2.32
CA ASN A 97 -4.73 -11.69 1.55
C ASN A 97 -5.39 -12.78 2.41
N ILE A 98 -4.80 -13.13 3.55
CA ILE A 98 -5.37 -14.10 4.50
C ILE A 98 -6.67 -13.59 5.15
N HIS A 99 -6.91 -12.28 5.12
CA HIS A 99 -8.11 -11.63 5.64
C HIS A 99 -9.07 -11.18 4.54
N ALA A 100 -8.88 -11.66 3.30
CA ALA A 100 -9.78 -11.37 2.20
C ALA A 100 -11.17 -12.03 2.41
N PRO A 101 -12.27 -11.38 1.98
CA PRO A 101 -12.32 -10.04 1.37
C PRO A 101 -12.40 -8.89 2.38
N GLY A 102 -12.61 -9.17 3.67
CA GLY A 102 -12.93 -8.17 4.68
C GLY A 102 -11.87 -7.07 4.83
N ALA A 103 -10.58 -7.43 4.76
CA ALA A 103 -9.49 -6.46 4.84
C ALA A 103 -9.50 -5.48 3.66
N GLN A 104 -9.71 -5.99 2.44
CA GLN A 104 -9.81 -5.14 1.25
C GLN A 104 -11.05 -4.24 1.32
N MET A 105 -12.19 -4.79 1.75
CA MET A 105 -13.42 -4.01 1.88
C MET A 105 -13.31 -2.91 2.94
N SER A 106 -12.70 -3.21 4.08
CA SER A 106 -12.45 -2.23 5.15
C SER A 106 -11.48 -1.15 4.69
N ALA A 107 -10.40 -1.51 3.99
CA ALA A 107 -9.46 -0.55 3.42
C ALA A 107 -10.14 0.40 2.42
N MET A 108 -10.97 -0.14 1.51
CA MET A 108 -11.74 0.68 0.57
C MET A 108 -12.72 1.63 1.28
N ALA A 109 -13.42 1.15 2.31
CA ALA A 109 -14.34 1.99 3.08
C ALA A 109 -13.60 3.09 3.86
N ALA A 110 -12.41 2.79 4.41
CA ALA A 110 -11.57 3.77 5.07
C ALA A 110 -11.07 4.86 4.10
N GLU A 111 -10.71 4.51 2.86
CA GLU A 111 -10.41 5.51 1.83
C GLU A 111 -11.64 6.35 1.46
N CYS A 112 -12.84 5.77 1.38
CA CYS A 112 -14.06 6.54 1.21
C CYS A 112 -14.32 7.50 2.37
N ALA A 113 -14.00 7.11 3.61
CA ALA A 113 -14.07 8.00 4.77
C ALA A 113 -13.00 9.10 4.70
N ALA A 114 -11.80 8.79 4.18
CA ALA A 114 -10.74 9.77 3.95
C ALA A 114 -11.15 10.85 2.94
N ASP A 115 -11.84 10.48 1.86
CA ASP A 115 -12.42 11.43 0.90
C ASP A 115 -13.47 12.35 1.52
N GLN A 116 -14.08 11.93 2.64
CA GLN A 116 -15.04 12.71 3.43
C GLN A 116 -14.39 13.48 4.59
N GLY A 117 -13.06 13.41 4.75
CA GLY A 117 -12.33 14.04 5.86
C GLY A 117 -12.58 13.37 7.22
N ALA A 118 -13.07 12.14 7.23
CA ALA A 118 -13.47 11.40 8.43
C ALA A 118 -12.61 10.14 8.67
N PHE A 119 -11.41 10.07 8.08
CA PHE A 119 -10.55 8.88 8.12
C PHE A 119 -10.32 8.35 9.54
N TRP A 120 -9.75 9.15 10.44
CA TRP A 120 -9.36 8.71 11.79
C TRP A 120 -10.57 8.29 12.65
N ILE A 121 -11.70 8.99 12.53
CA ILE A 121 -12.93 8.61 13.21
C ILE A 121 -13.39 7.22 12.72
N TYR A 122 -13.34 7.00 11.41
CA TYR A 122 -13.76 5.73 10.81
C TYR A 122 -12.75 4.60 11.06
N HIS A 123 -11.46 4.90 11.04
CA HIS A 123 -10.37 4.01 11.43
C HIS A 123 -10.60 3.42 12.82
N ASP A 124 -10.86 4.27 13.81
CA ASP A 124 -11.09 3.84 15.19
C ASP A 124 -12.33 2.95 15.28
N ARG A 125 -13.39 3.29 14.55
CA ARG A 125 -14.62 2.50 14.48
C ARG A 125 -14.37 1.12 13.89
N LEU A 126 -13.62 1.03 12.78
CA LEU A 126 -13.29 -0.25 12.16
C LEU A 126 -12.50 -1.15 13.10
N PHE A 127 -11.47 -0.63 13.78
CA PHE A 127 -10.69 -1.42 14.73
C PHE A 127 -11.52 -1.85 15.95
N GLN A 128 -12.41 -0.99 16.46
CA GLN A 128 -13.34 -1.35 17.53
C GLN A 128 -14.29 -2.50 17.12
N GLU A 129 -14.82 -2.46 15.90
CA GLU A 129 -15.75 -3.48 15.39
C GLU A 129 -15.02 -4.78 15.02
N ALA A 130 -13.80 -4.70 14.51
CA ALA A 130 -12.92 -5.84 14.29
C ALA A 130 -12.64 -6.59 15.59
N ALA A 131 -12.30 -5.87 16.67
CA ALA A 131 -12.04 -6.45 17.98
C ALA A 131 -13.28 -7.12 18.59
N ARG A 132 -14.48 -6.58 18.32
CA ARG A 132 -15.75 -7.13 18.83
C ARG A 132 -16.19 -8.41 18.14
N SER A 133 -16.06 -8.46 16.82
CA SER A 133 -16.69 -9.51 16.01
C SER A 133 -15.69 -10.45 15.34
N GLY A 134 -14.40 -10.18 15.44
CA GLY A 134 -13.36 -10.82 14.63
C GLY A 134 -13.45 -10.44 13.15
N GLN A 135 -14.29 -9.46 12.80
CA GLN A 135 -14.52 -8.98 11.44
C GLN A 135 -14.70 -7.44 11.41
N ALA A 136 -13.81 -6.72 10.74
CA ALA A 136 -14.12 -5.43 10.16
C ALA A 136 -14.86 -5.66 8.83
N GLY A 137 -16.14 -5.26 8.79
CA GLY A 137 -16.96 -5.15 7.59
C GLY A 137 -16.72 -6.14 6.44
N THR A 138 -17.41 -7.28 6.46
CA THR A 138 -17.45 -8.23 5.32
C THR A 138 -18.52 -7.90 4.28
N THR A 139 -19.38 -6.91 4.56
CA THR A 139 -20.45 -6.47 3.67
C THR A 139 -20.52 -4.94 3.64
N LEU A 140 -20.99 -4.39 2.51
CA LEU A 140 -21.17 -2.96 2.34
C LEU A 140 -22.13 -2.38 3.40
N ASP A 141 -23.24 -3.07 3.68
CA ASP A 141 -24.24 -2.63 4.65
C ASP A 141 -23.64 -2.42 6.05
N ARG A 142 -22.68 -3.25 6.46
CA ARG A 142 -21.98 -3.05 7.74
C ARG A 142 -21.05 -1.85 7.67
N LEU A 143 -20.27 -1.74 6.60
CA LEU A 143 -19.29 -0.67 6.44
C LEU A 143 -19.94 0.71 6.42
N VAL A 144 -21.10 0.88 5.80
CA VAL A 144 -21.82 2.16 5.78
C VAL A 144 -22.60 2.46 7.08
N SER A 145 -22.71 1.48 7.98
CA SER A 145 -23.39 1.63 9.27
C SER A 145 -22.47 2.05 10.42
N TYR A 146 -21.15 2.00 10.18
CA TYR A 146 -20.11 2.41 11.12
C TYR A 146 -19.87 3.91 11.09
#